data_AF-A0A2N6LLQ1-F1
#
_entry.id   AF-A0A2N6LLQ1-F1
#
_cell.length_a   1.000
_cell.length_b   1.000
_cell.length_c   1.000
_cell.angle_alpha   90.00
_cell.angle_beta   90.00
_cell.angle_gamma   90.00
#
_symmetry.space_group_name_H-M   'P 1'
#
loop_
_entity.id
_entity.type
_entity.pdbx_description
1 polymer ?
#
loop_
_entity_poly.entity_id
_entity_poly.type
_entity_poly.pdbx_seq_one_letter_code
_entity_poly.pdbx_strand_id
1 'polypeptide(L)'
;FSLPKDELKLFLKLRYQGQKLFRKQADILPEAVDFMTRPYAYSIEKARKTLSYEPKINLEEGMRLTQEWLKKTDLKKMVNS
;
A
#
# COMPACT_ATOMS: atom_id res chain seq x y z
N PHE A 1 3.66 15.50 -11.43
CA PHE A 1 2.26 15.49 -11.90
C PHE A 1 1.56 14.34 -11.20
N SER A 2 0.68 14.61 -10.23
CA SER A 2 -0.13 13.57 -9.58
C SER A 2 -1.51 13.58 -10.20
N LEU A 3 -1.98 12.43 -10.67
CA LEU A 3 -3.35 12.27 -11.13
C LEU A 3 -4.29 12.43 -9.91
N PRO A 4 -5.36 13.23 -9.97
CA PRO A 4 -6.29 13.30 -8.86
C PRO A 4 -7.03 11.97 -8.68
N LYS A 5 -7.59 11.79 -7.48
CA LYS A 5 -8.13 10.51 -7.00
C LYS A 5 -9.19 9.93 -7.93
N ASP A 6 -10.08 10.78 -8.42
CA ASP A 6 -11.25 10.36 -9.18
C ASP A 6 -10.86 9.90 -10.59
N GLU A 7 -9.91 10.57 -11.25
CA GLU A 7 -9.36 10.11 -12.53
C GLU A 7 -8.63 8.78 -12.35
N LEU A 8 -7.89 8.59 -11.26
CA LEU A 8 -7.18 7.34 -10.98
C LEU A 8 -8.18 6.19 -10.76
N LYS A 9 -9.26 6.45 -10.02
CA LYS A 9 -10.33 5.49 -9.76
C LYS A 9 -11.07 5.11 -11.03
N LEU A 10 -11.34 6.08 -11.92
CA LEU A 10 -11.96 5.83 -13.21
C LEU A 10 -11.07 4.93 -14.08
N PHE A 11 -9.78 5.22 -14.17
CA PHE A 11 -8.83 4.41 -14.92
C PHE A 11 -8.77 2.97 -14.42
N LEU A 12 -8.67 2.76 -13.10
CA LEU A 12 -8.62 1.43 -12.52
C LEU A 12 -9.93 0.67 -12.71
N LYS A 13 -11.09 1.32 -12.67
CA LYS A 13 -12.38 0.69 -12.99
C LYS A 13 -12.39 0.16 -14.43
N LEU A 14 -11.97 0.98 -15.40
CA LEU A 14 -11.89 0.56 -16.80
C LEU A 14 -10.93 -0.63 -16.99
N ARG A 15 -9.75 -0.56 -16.38
CA ARG A 15 -8.77 -1.65 -16.40
C ARG A 15 -9.34 -2.94 -15.79
N TYR A 16 -9.97 -2.85 -14.63
CA TYR A 16 -10.58 -3.98 -13.93
C TYR A 16 -11.66 -4.67 -14.78
N GLN A 17 -12.54 -3.90 -15.43
CA GLN A 17 -13.56 -4.46 -16.33
C GLN A 17 -12.93 -5.19 -17.53
N GLY A 18 -11.87 -4.62 -18.12
CA GLY A 18 -11.11 -5.29 -19.17
C GLY A 18 -10.48 -6.60 -18.69
N GLN A 19 -9.81 -6.59 -17.53
CA GLN A 19 -9.20 -7.79 -16.94
C GLN A 19 -10.26 -8.88 -16.66
N LYS A 20 -11.42 -8.49 -16.13
CA LYS A 20 -12.55 -9.39 -15.90
C LYS A 20 -13.07 -10.02 -17.20
N LEU A 21 -13.23 -9.22 -18.26
CA LEU A 21 -13.67 -9.70 -19.57
C LEU A 21 -12.70 -10.73 -20.16
N PHE A 22 -11.39 -10.50 -19.99
CA PHE A 22 -10.34 -11.42 -20.44
C PHE A 22 -9.99 -12.51 -19.41
N ARG A 23 -10.80 -12.68 -18.34
CA ARG A 23 -10.58 -13.65 -17.24
C ARG A 23 -9.17 -13.58 -16.63
N LYS A 24 -8.55 -12.40 -16.65
CA LYS A 24 -7.27 -12.14 -15.98
C LYS A 24 -7.53 -11.74 -14.53
N GLN A 25 -6.67 -12.19 -13.63
CA GLN A 25 -6.69 -11.75 -12.23
C GLN A 25 -6.42 -10.24 -12.19
N ALA A 26 -7.16 -9.53 -11.33
CA ALA A 26 -6.99 -8.09 -11.18
C ALA A 26 -5.76 -7.79 -10.33
N ASP A 27 -4.84 -6.98 -10.88
CA ASP A 27 -3.59 -6.62 -10.19
C ASP A 27 -3.84 -5.60 -9.07
N ILE A 28 -4.78 -4.66 -9.29
CA ILE A 28 -5.12 -3.58 -8.36
C ILE A 28 -6.63 -3.37 -8.39
N LEU A 29 -7.26 -3.49 -7.23
CA LEU A 29 -8.68 -3.20 -7.07
C LEU A 29 -8.92 -1.69 -7.05
N PRO A 30 -9.95 -1.16 -7.73
CA PRO A 30 -10.28 0.27 -7.67
C PRO A 30 -10.47 0.80 -6.24
N GLU A 31 -10.93 -0.04 -5.32
CA GLU A 31 -11.16 0.26 -3.91
C GLU A 31 -9.84 0.48 -3.14
N ALA A 32 -8.72 -0.07 -3.63
CA ALA A 32 -7.41 0.19 -3.05
C ALA A 32 -7.04 1.67 -3.12
N VAL A 33 -7.58 2.42 -4.10
CA VAL A 33 -7.41 3.87 -4.18
C VAL A 33 -8.06 4.57 -3.00
N ASP A 34 -9.25 4.14 -2.58
CA ASP A 34 -9.93 4.74 -1.43
C ASP A 34 -9.11 4.55 -0.15
N PHE A 35 -8.47 3.39 -0.01
CA PHE A 35 -7.56 3.10 1.09
C PHE A 35 -6.29 3.95 1.04
N MET A 36 -5.62 4.04 -0.12
CA MET A 36 -4.37 4.81 -0.28
C MET A 36 -4.58 6.32 -0.16
N THR A 37 -5.77 6.82 -0.52
CA THR A 37 -6.08 8.26 -0.51
C THR A 37 -6.79 8.71 0.77
N ARG A 38 -6.97 7.82 1.74
CA ARG A 38 -7.65 8.16 2.98
C ARG A 38 -6.84 9.20 3.77
N PRO A 39 -7.42 10.37 4.08
CA PRO A 39 -6.74 11.31 4.96
C PRO A 39 -6.65 10.71 6.37
N TYR A 40 -5.53 10.99 7.05
CA TYR A 40 -5.14 10.48 8.37
C TYR A 40 -4.65 9.03 8.35
N ALA A 41 -3.32 8.88 8.47
CA ALA A 41 -2.66 7.60 8.68
C ALA A 41 -3.08 6.96 10.02
N TYR A 42 -2.95 5.64 10.08
CA TYR A 42 -3.25 4.80 11.24
C TYR A 42 -2.81 5.42 12.58
N SER A 43 -3.70 5.38 13.57
CA SER A 43 -3.41 5.80 14.94
C SER A 43 -3.01 4.60 15.80
N ILE A 44 -1.89 4.72 16.51
CA ILE A 44 -1.44 3.75 17.51
C ILE A 44 -1.87 4.12 18.94
N GLU A 45 -2.65 5.20 19.10
CA GLU A 45 -3.05 5.73 20.40
C GLU A 45 -3.80 4.71 21.26
N LYS A 46 -4.65 3.88 20.65
CA LYS A 46 -5.35 2.82 21.37
C LYS A 46 -4.39 1.78 21.94
N ALA A 47 -3.38 1.37 21.17
CA ALA A 47 -2.38 0.41 21.62
C ALA A 47 -1.53 0.99 22.75
N ARG A 48 -1.14 2.27 22.63
CA ARG A 48 -0.43 3.00 23.70
C ARG A 48 -1.25 3.00 25.00
N LYS A 49 -2.54 3.35 24.93
CA LYS A 49 -3.42 3.48 26.11
C LYS A 49 -3.81 2.14 26.73
N THR A 50 -4.08 1.12 25.92
CA THR A 50 -4.63 -0.15 26.41
C THR A 50 -3.56 -1.20 26.69
N LEU A 51 -2.46 -1.18 25.94
CA LEU A 51 -1.43 -2.21 26.00
C LEU A 51 -0.09 -1.68 26.52
N SER A 52 -0.02 -0.39 26.89
CA SER A 52 1.24 0.30 27.21
C SER A 52 2.29 0.09 26.11
N TYR A 53 1.83 -0.01 24.86
CA TYR A 53 2.70 -0.28 23.72
C TYR A 53 3.51 0.96 23.36
N GLU A 54 4.83 0.81 23.31
CA GLU A 54 5.76 1.78 22.73
C GLU A 54 6.50 1.12 21.56
N PRO A 55 6.45 1.69 20.34
CA PRO A 55 7.26 1.21 19.23
C PRO A 55 8.75 1.31 19.56
N LYS A 56 9.47 0.20 19.41
CA LYS A 56 10.94 0.15 19.58
C LYS A 56 11.68 1.03 18.57
N ILE A 57 11.11 1.19 17.38
CA ILE A 57 11.63 1.99 16.29
C ILE A 57 10.49 2.87 15.79
N ASN A 58 10.73 4.16 15.65
CA ASN A 58 9.71 5.09 15.16
C ASN A 58 9.44 4.84 13.65
N LEU A 59 8.37 5.46 13.15
CA LEU A 59 7.95 5.24 11.76
C LEU A 59 9.01 5.65 10.75
N GLU A 60 9.67 6.80 10.95
CA GLU A 60 10.67 7.34 10.03
C GLU A 60 11.87 6.39 9.89
N GLU A 61 12.42 5.94 11.02
CA GLU A 61 13.55 5.03 11.04
C GLU A 61 13.15 3.64 10.50
N GLY A 62 11.96 3.15 10.85
CA GLY A 62 11.44 1.91 10.29
C GLY A 62 11.31 1.96 8.76
N MET A 63 10.86 3.09 8.22
CA MET A 63 10.76 3.32 6.78
C MET A 63 12.14 3.39 6.13
N ARG A 64 13.12 4.07 6.76
CA ARG A 64 14.50 4.13 6.27
C ARG A 64 15.12 2.75 6.17
N LEU A 65 15.04 1.95 7.23
CA LEU A 65 15.56 0.58 7.27
C LEU A 65 14.90 -0.31 6.21
N THR A 66 13.59 -0.17 6.03
CA THR A 66 12.84 -0.91 4.99
C THR A 66 13.33 -0.54 3.59
N GLN A 67 13.56 0.74 3.31
CA GLN A 67 14.11 1.19 2.02
C GLN A 67 15.52 0.64 1.77
N GLU A 68 16.38 0.63 2.79
CA GLU A 68 17.73 0.07 2.68
C GLU A 68 17.71 -1.44 2.42
N TRP A 69 16.82 -2.17 3.09
CA TRP A 69 16.61 -3.59 2.84
C TRP A 69 16.12 -3.83 1.40
N LEU A 70 15.11 -3.08 0.93
CA LEU A 70 14.60 -3.19 -0.44
C LEU A 70 15.67 -2.96 -1.51
N LYS A 71 16.63 -2.05 -1.29
CA LYS A 71 17.74 -1.80 -2.23
C LYS A 71 18.72 -2.97 -2.33
N LYS A 72 18.91 -3.71 -1.23
CA LYS A 72 19.85 -4.83 -1.15
C LYS A 72 19.22 -6.15 -1.60
N THR A 73 17.90 -6.24 -1.51
CA THR A 73 17.15 -7.47 -1.78
C THR A 73 16.76 -7.58 -3.25
N ASP A 74 17.08 -8.72 -3.87
CA ASP A 74 16.52 -9.05 -5.19
C ASP A 74 15.06 -9.54 -5.04
N LEU A 75 14.13 -8.62 -5.25
CA LEU A 75 12.69 -8.88 -5.18
C LEU A 75 12.23 -9.97 -6.16
N LYS A 76 12.90 -10.13 -7.32
CA LYS A 76 12.54 -11.16 -8.30
C LYS A 76 12.87 -12.56 -7.81
N LYS A 77 13.94 -12.69 -7.02
CA LYS A 77 14.32 -13.97 -6.43
C LYS A 77 13.30 -14.39 -5.36
N MET A 78 12.80 -13.45 -4.55
CA MET A 78 11.84 -13.75 -3.48
C MET A 78 10.42 -14.10 -3.93
N VAL A 79 9.94 -13.53 -5.03
CA VAL A 79 8.57 -13.78 -5.53
C VAL A 79 8.47 -15.10 -6.31
N ASN A 80 9.59 -15.59 -6.84
CA ASN A 80 9.67 -16.82 -7.63
C ASN A 80 10.27 -18.01 -6.84
N SER A 81 10.43 -17.89 -5.52
CA SER A 81 10.91 -18.95 -4.61
C SER A 81 9.76 -19.73 -4.00
#